data_AF-A0A960TVT4-F1
#
_entry.id   AF-A0A960TVT4-F1
#
_cell.length_a   1.000
_cell.length_b   1.000
_cell.length_c   1.000
_cell.angle_alpha   90.00
_cell.angle_beta   90.00
_cell.angle_gamma   90.00
#
_symmetry.space_group_name_H-M   'P 1'
#
loop_
_entity.id
_entity.type
_entity.pdbx_description
1 polymer ?
#
loop_
_entity_poly.entity_id
_entity_poly.type
_entity_poly.pdbx_seq_one_letter_code
_entity_poly.pdbx_strand_id
1 'polypeptide(L)'
;MANGSVTSGIHLRDYLRVLYKRRWTVAAFFFIVVTIITLGAFMQTSIYQAAATVQILPEAPKVVNFKEVVALGSNNYWANKEYYETQFRIIRSRSITAEVLDKLDLMDQEPYKSAKDPETTLADQIRV
;
A
#
# COMPACT_ATOMS: atom_id res chain seq x y z
N MET A 1 63.26 22.06 -23.27
CA MET A 1 62.56 23.20 -22.62
C MET A 1 61.22 23.41 -23.32
N ALA A 2 60.17 23.77 -22.56
CA ALA A 2 58.75 24.01 -22.92
C ALA A 2 57.94 22.74 -23.24
N ASN A 3 57.21 22.09 -22.32
CA ASN A 3 56.13 22.48 -21.38
C ASN A 3 54.82 22.97 -22.06
N GLY A 4 53.73 22.23 -21.82
CA GLY A 4 52.36 22.72 -21.94
C GLY A 4 51.43 21.94 -22.87
N SER A 5 51.15 20.67 -22.60
CA SER A 5 49.98 20.00 -23.17
C SER A 5 48.72 20.74 -22.72
N VAL A 6 48.03 21.41 -23.64
CA VAL A 6 46.74 22.07 -23.41
C VAL A 6 45.72 20.98 -23.09
N THR A 7 45.56 20.68 -21.80
CA THR A 7 44.44 19.88 -21.31
C THR A 7 43.22 20.79 -21.26
N SER A 8 42.50 20.86 -22.37
CA SER A 8 41.15 21.41 -22.44
C SER A 8 40.17 20.53 -21.66
N GLY A 9 40.36 20.44 -20.34
CA GLY A 9 39.43 19.83 -19.42
C GLY A 9 38.47 20.90 -18.93
N ILE A 10 37.18 20.73 -19.20
CA ILE A 10 36.15 21.63 -18.70
C ILE A 10 36.28 21.68 -17.16
N HIS A 11 36.75 22.82 -16.63
CA HIS A 11 37.04 22.95 -15.21
C HIS A 11 35.80 23.42 -14.44
N LEU A 12 35.45 22.73 -13.33
CA LEU A 12 34.31 23.06 -12.46
C LEU A 12 34.27 24.53 -11.99
N ARG A 13 35.46 25.13 -11.85
CA ARG A 13 35.68 26.56 -11.52
C ARG A 13 35.09 27.53 -12.55
N ASP A 14 35.02 27.17 -13.83
CA ASP A 14 34.42 28.03 -14.85
C ASP A 14 32.89 28.02 -14.75
N TYR A 15 32.29 26.87 -14.41
CA TYR A 15 30.87 26.78 -14.09
C TYR A 15 30.52 27.58 -12.83
N LEU A 16 31.34 27.49 -11.76
CA LEU A 16 31.13 28.27 -10.53
C LEU A 16 31.18 29.78 -10.78
N ARG A 17 32.08 30.24 -11.68
CA ARG A 17 32.17 31.66 -12.06
C ARG A 17 30.94 32.13 -12.84
N VAL A 18 30.41 31.30 -13.75
CA VAL A 18 29.15 31.59 -14.46
C VAL A 18 27.97 31.62 -13.49
N LEU A 19 27.92 30.68 -12.53
CA LEU A 19 26.88 30.59 -11.52
C LEU A 19 26.85 31.83 -10.62
N TYR A 20 28.01 32.33 -10.18
CA TYR A 20 28.11 33.56 -9.39
C TYR A 20 27.69 34.80 -10.17
N LYS A 21 28.06 34.91 -11.45
CA LYS A 21 27.72 36.06 -12.30
C LYS A 21 26.22 36.12 -12.64
N ARG A 22 25.55 34.96 -12.72
CA ARG A 22 24.11 34.82 -13.02
C ARG A 22 23.28 34.29 -11.84
N ARG A 23 23.75 34.50 -10.61
CA ARG A 23 23.10 34.01 -9.37
C ARG A 23 21.60 34.35 -9.29
N TRP A 24 21.20 35.50 -9.81
CA TRP A 24 19.79 35.93 -9.85
C TRP A 24 18.94 35.15 -10.85
N THR A 25 19.49 34.80 -12.01
CA THR A 25 18.79 33.95 -13.00
C THR A 25 18.66 32.52 -12.49
N VAL A 26 19.70 32.00 -11.84
CA VAL A 26 19.69 30.66 -11.24
C VAL A 26 18.69 30.61 -10.08
N ALA A 27 18.70 31.61 -9.21
CA ALA A 27 17.73 31.71 -8.11
C ALA A 27 16.30 31.81 -8.65
N ALA A 28 16.04 32.66 -9.65
CA ALA A 28 14.70 32.78 -10.25
C ALA A 28 14.22 31.45 -10.85
N PHE A 29 15.08 30.75 -11.60
CA PHE A 29 14.74 29.44 -12.15
C PHE A 29 14.46 28.41 -11.05
N PHE A 30 15.32 28.36 -10.02
CA PHE A 30 15.13 27.49 -8.87
C PHE A 30 13.78 27.75 -8.18
N PHE A 31 13.47 29.02 -7.89
CA PHE A 31 12.19 29.40 -7.29
C PHE A 31 11.01 29.01 -8.17
N ILE A 32 11.06 29.25 -9.48
CA ILE A 32 9.99 28.87 -10.42
C ILE A 32 9.75 27.35 -10.36
N VAL A 33 10.80 26.55 -10.47
CA VAL A 33 10.68 25.08 -10.44
C VAL A 33 10.13 24.60 -9.11
N VAL A 34 10.66 25.10 -7.99
CA VAL A 34 10.17 24.74 -6.65
C VAL A 34 8.71 25.12 -6.48
N THR A 35 8.32 26.34 -6.87
CA THR A 35 6.91 26.77 -6.80
C THR A 35 5.99 25.88 -7.63
N ILE A 36 6.37 25.52 -8.86
CA ILE A 36 5.57 24.62 -9.70
C ILE A 36 5.42 23.24 -9.03
N ILE A 37 6.52 22.67 -8.53
CA ILE A 37 6.49 21.37 -7.84
C ILE A 37 5.65 21.44 -6.57
N THR A 38 5.81 22.50 -5.77
CA THR A 38 5.04 22.69 -4.53
C THR A 38 3.54 22.83 -4.81
N LEU A 39 3.16 23.63 -5.81
CA LEU A 39 1.76 23.74 -6.21
C LEU A 39 1.21 22.39 -6.72
N GLY A 40 2.01 21.65 -7.49
CA GLY A 40 1.65 20.30 -7.94
C GLY A 40 1.48 19.32 -6.78
N ALA A 41 2.39 19.33 -5.81
CA ALA A 41 2.35 18.48 -4.62
C ALA A 41 1.15 18.81 -3.72
N PHE A 42 0.77 20.09 -3.58
CA PHE A 42 -0.43 20.46 -2.83
C PHE A 42 -1.73 20.03 -3.53
N MET A 43 -1.73 19.96 -4.86
CA MET A 43 -2.88 19.48 -5.63
C MET A 43 -2.96 17.95 -5.71
N GLN A 44 -1.89 17.25 -5.30
CA GLN A 44 -1.84 15.80 -5.30
C GLN A 44 -2.81 15.25 -4.25
N THR A 45 -3.76 14.44 -4.69
CA THR A 45 -4.71 13.75 -3.81
C THR A 45 -3.97 12.83 -2.84
N SER A 46 -4.17 13.03 -1.54
CA SER A 46 -3.61 12.15 -0.50
C SER A 46 -4.28 10.78 -0.56
N ILE A 47 -3.47 9.73 -0.61
CA ILE A 47 -3.93 8.33 -0.53
C ILE A 47 -3.95 7.95 0.95
N TYR A 48 -5.14 7.70 1.49
CA TYR A 48 -5.33 7.29 2.89
C TYR A 48 -5.53 5.78 3.00
N GLN A 49 -4.88 5.15 3.98
CA GLN A 49 -5.01 3.72 4.24
C GLN A 49 -5.51 3.49 5.67
N ALA A 50 -6.55 2.68 5.81
CA ALA A 50 -7.05 2.18 7.09
C ALA A 50 -6.70 0.70 7.24
N ALA A 51 -6.42 0.27 8.48
CA ALA A 51 -6.15 -1.13 8.81
C ALA A 51 -6.94 -1.53 10.06
N ALA A 52 -7.50 -2.74 10.04
CA ALA A 52 -8.20 -3.33 11.17
C ALA A 52 -7.79 -4.81 11.31
N THR A 53 -7.74 -5.30 12.54
CA THR A 53 -7.42 -6.70 12.85
C THR A 53 -8.66 -7.37 13.42
N VAL A 54 -9.09 -8.45 12.78
CA VAL A 54 -10.24 -9.24 13.23
C VAL A 54 -9.75 -10.42 14.07
N GLN A 55 -10.25 -10.53 15.30
CA GLN A 55 -9.96 -11.68 16.16
C GLN A 55 -11.01 -12.76 15.93
N ILE A 56 -10.57 -13.93 15.47
CA ILE A 56 -11.43 -15.11 15.31
C ILE A 56 -11.23 -15.98 16.54
N LEU A 57 -12.30 -16.23 17.30
CA LEU A 57 -12.29 -17.18 18.42
C LEU A 57 -13.10 -18.43 18.04
N PRO A 58 -12.59 -19.64 18.30
CA PRO A 58 -13.36 -20.86 18.16
C PRO A 58 -14.45 -20.90 19.24
N GLU A 59 -15.71 -20.91 18.82
CA GLU A 59 -16.83 -21.13 19.73
C GLU A 59 -16.97 -22.63 20.01
N ALA A 60 -16.91 -23.00 21.29
CA ALA A 60 -17.22 -24.37 21.69
C ALA A 60 -18.71 -24.64 21.43
N PRO A 61 -19.08 -25.71 20.69
CA PRO A 61 -20.48 -26.04 20.46
C PRO A 61 -21.19 -26.23 21.80
N LYS A 62 -22.25 -25.47 22.07
CA LYS A 62 -23.14 -25.68 23.23
C LYS A 62 -24.03 -26.88 22.99
N VAL A 63 -23.46 -28.08 23.00
CA VAL A 63 -24.24 -29.33 23.05
C VAL A 63 -24.63 -29.61 24.50
N VAL A 64 -25.87 -29.28 24.84
CA VAL A 64 -26.47 -29.42 26.18
C VAL A 64 -26.64 -30.87 26.68
N ASN A 65 -25.96 -31.89 26.15
CA ASN A 65 -26.20 -33.27 26.65
C ASN A 65 -25.09 -34.33 26.58
N PHE A 66 -23.83 -34.03 26.27
CA PHE A 66 -22.77 -35.06 26.41
C PHE A 66 -21.49 -34.51 27.05
N LYS A 67 -21.27 -34.91 28.31
CA LYS A 67 -20.13 -34.53 29.17
C LYS A 67 -18.76 -35.02 28.68
N GLU A 68 -18.68 -35.77 27.58
CA GLU A 68 -17.45 -36.46 27.18
C GLU A 68 -16.78 -35.90 25.91
N VAL A 69 -17.41 -34.97 25.20
CA VAL A 69 -16.86 -34.40 23.94
C VAL A 69 -16.16 -33.05 24.15
N VAL A 70 -16.29 -32.44 25.33
CA VAL A 70 -15.81 -31.08 25.62
C VAL A 70 -14.27 -30.99 25.66
N ALA A 71 -13.56 -32.08 25.95
CA ALA A 71 -12.09 -32.10 25.95
C ALA A 71 -11.46 -32.11 24.54
N LEU A 72 -12.23 -32.36 23.48
CA LEU A 72 -11.74 -32.50 22.11
C LEU A 72 -12.01 -31.29 21.21
N GLY A 73 -12.81 -30.30 21.64
CA GLY A 73 -13.20 -29.18 20.77
C GLY A 73 -12.29 -27.95 20.87
N SER A 74 -11.97 -27.53 22.11
CA SER A 74 -11.30 -26.25 22.37
C SER A 74 -9.77 -26.33 22.44
N ASN A 75 -9.21 -27.48 22.82
CA ASN A 75 -7.76 -27.68 23.02
C ASN A 75 -7.08 -28.49 21.90
N ASN A 76 -7.84 -28.94 20.91
CA ASN A 76 -7.28 -29.66 19.77
C ASN A 76 -6.73 -28.67 18.74
N TYR A 77 -5.41 -28.57 18.67
CA TYR A 77 -4.69 -27.71 17.72
C TYR A 77 -5.18 -27.88 16.27
N TRP A 78 -5.42 -29.12 15.84
CA TRP A 78 -5.91 -29.43 14.50
C TRP A 78 -7.33 -28.92 14.24
N ALA A 79 -8.24 -29.07 15.22
CA ALA A 79 -9.61 -28.56 15.11
C ALA A 79 -9.65 -27.03 15.05
N ASN A 80 -8.82 -26.36 15.86
CA ASN A 80 -8.68 -24.90 15.82
C ASN A 80 -8.08 -24.43 14.49
N LYS A 81 -7.08 -25.14 13.96
CA LYS A 81 -6.48 -24.84 12.65
C LYS A 81 -7.49 -24.94 11.51
N GLU A 82 -8.24 -26.04 11.44
CA GLU A 82 -9.28 -26.24 10.42
C GLU A 82 -10.41 -25.21 10.56
N TYR A 83 -10.79 -24.85 11.79
CA TYR A 83 -11.74 -23.78 12.06
C TYR A 83 -11.25 -22.44 11.49
N TYR A 84 -10.01 -22.04 11.80
CA TYR A 84 -9.45 -20.79 11.28
C TYR A 84 -9.35 -20.80 9.75
N GLU A 85 -8.86 -21.88 9.15
CA GLU A 85 -8.79 -22.01 7.68
C GLU A 85 -10.17 -21.87 7.03
N THR A 86 -11.20 -22.45 7.64
CA THR A 86 -12.59 -22.33 7.17
C THR A 86 -13.08 -20.88 7.29
N GLN A 87 -12.88 -20.23 8.43
CA GLN A 87 -13.30 -18.84 8.65
C GLN A 87 -12.59 -17.87 7.70
N PHE A 88 -11.29 -18.07 7.47
CA PHE A 88 -10.56 -17.27 6.48
C PHE A 88 -11.09 -17.47 5.07
N ARG A 89 -11.46 -18.71 4.69
CA ARG A 89 -12.07 -18.99 3.38
C ARG A 89 -13.44 -18.35 3.23
N ILE A 90 -14.24 -18.31 4.30
CA ILE A 90 -15.56 -17.65 4.30
C ILE A 90 -15.38 -16.13 4.11
N ILE A 91 -14.48 -15.51 4.88
CA ILE A 91 -14.23 -14.06 4.79
C ILE A 91 -13.70 -13.67 3.40
N ARG A 92 -12.81 -14.48 2.80
CA ARG A 92 -12.29 -14.28 1.44
C ARG A 92 -13.17 -14.88 0.34
N SER A 93 -14.39 -15.30 0.65
CA SER A 93 -15.28 -15.89 -0.36
C SER A 93 -15.77 -14.82 -1.33
N ARG A 94 -16.04 -15.23 -2.57
CA ARG A 94 -16.56 -14.34 -3.62
C ARG A 94 -17.87 -13.66 -3.20
N SER A 95 -18.79 -14.39 -2.56
CA SER A 95 -20.07 -13.84 -2.12
C SER A 95 -19.91 -12.72 -1.10
N ILE A 96 -19.06 -12.90 -0.08
CA ILE A 96 -18.80 -11.86 0.93
C ILE A 96 -18.08 -10.67 0.30
N THR A 97 -17.12 -10.95 -0.58
CA THR A 97 -16.30 -9.91 -1.18
C THR A 97 -17.10 -9.06 -2.17
N ALA A 98 -17.99 -9.69 -2.95
CA ALA A 98 -18.95 -9.01 -3.81
C ALA A 98 -19.93 -8.14 -3.01
N GLU A 99 -20.49 -8.68 -1.91
CA GLU A 99 -21.39 -7.92 -1.02
C GLU A 99 -20.70 -6.69 -0.43
N VAL A 100 -19.42 -6.80 -0.04
CA VAL A 100 -18.64 -5.66 0.48
C VAL A 100 -18.38 -4.61 -0.61
N LEU A 101 -18.03 -5.04 -1.84
CA LEU A 101 -17.82 -4.13 -2.97
C LEU A 101 -19.08 -3.33 -3.31
N ASP A 102 -20.25 -3.98 -3.28
CA ASP A 102 -21.55 -3.36 -3.51
C ASP A 102 -21.92 -2.39 -2.37
N LYS A 103 -21.81 -2.87 -1.12
CA LYS A 103 -22.19 -2.09 0.06
C LYS A 103 -21.34 -0.83 0.28
N LEU A 104 -20.08 -0.85 -0.16
CA LEU A 104 -19.15 0.28 -0.05
C LEU A 104 -19.01 1.07 -1.36
N ASP A 105 -19.78 0.72 -2.40
CA ASP A 105 -19.74 1.37 -3.72
C ASP A 105 -18.31 1.48 -4.28
N LEU A 106 -17.55 0.39 -4.15
CA LEU A 106 -16.13 0.34 -4.53
C LEU A 106 -15.92 -0.02 -6.01
N MET A 107 -16.97 -0.46 -6.71
CA MET A 107 -16.88 -0.89 -8.12
C MET A 107 -16.41 0.23 -9.06
N ASP A 108 -16.75 1.49 -8.74
CA ASP A 108 -16.35 2.67 -9.52
C ASP A 108 -15.02 3.29 -9.08
N GLN A 109 -14.39 2.74 -8.04
CA GLN A 109 -13.13 3.24 -7.49
C GLN A 109 -11.94 2.42 -7.99
N GLU A 110 -10.81 3.08 -8.29
CA GLU A 110 -9.55 2.38 -8.49
C GLU A 110 -9.07 1.76 -7.16
N PRO A 111 -8.53 0.53 -7.15
CA PRO A 111 -8.14 -0.30 -8.30
C PRO A 111 -9.25 -1.23 -8.85
N TYR A 112 -10.45 -1.23 -8.26
CA TYR A 112 -11.49 -2.22 -8.56
C TYR A 112 -12.16 -1.98 -9.91
N LYS A 113 -12.32 -0.73 -10.33
CA LYS A 113 -12.87 -0.36 -11.63
C LYS A 113 -12.07 -0.94 -12.82
N SER A 114 -10.75 -0.93 -12.71
CA SER A 114 -9.85 -1.45 -13.74
C SER A 114 -9.53 -2.94 -13.58
N ALA A 115 -10.00 -3.57 -12.50
CA ALA A 115 -9.74 -4.98 -12.24
C ALA A 115 -10.63 -5.89 -13.11
N LYS A 116 -10.02 -6.92 -13.72
CA LYS A 116 -10.77 -7.95 -14.47
C LYS A 116 -11.71 -8.77 -13.56
N ASP A 117 -11.29 -8.98 -12.30
CA ASP A 117 -12.04 -9.70 -11.27
C ASP A 117 -11.95 -8.93 -9.93
N PRO A 118 -12.81 -7.91 -9.72
CA PRO A 118 -12.74 -7.02 -8.55
C PRO A 118 -12.84 -7.75 -7.20
N GLU A 119 -13.65 -8.81 -7.16
CA GLU A 119 -13.79 -9.68 -5.98
C GLU A 119 -12.47 -10.33 -5.58
N THR A 120 -11.67 -10.79 -6.55
CA THR A 120 -10.39 -11.44 -6.24
C THR A 120 -9.34 -10.43 -5.80
N THR A 121 -9.40 -9.21 -6.34
CA THR A 121 -8.53 -8.10 -5.94
C THR A 121 -8.75 -7.71 -4.49
N LEU A 122 -10.01 -7.62 -4.04
CA LEU A 122 -10.30 -7.32 -2.64
C LEU A 122 -9.94 -8.51 -1.73
N ALA A 123 -10.21 -9.75 -2.16
CA ALA A 123 -9.87 -10.94 -1.37
C ALA A 123 -8.35 -11.08 -1.13
N ASP A 124 -7.51 -10.67 -2.10
CA ASP A 124 -6.05 -10.69 -1.99
C ASP A 124 -5.49 -9.61 -1.04
N GLN A 125 -6.20 -8.49 -0.88
CA GLN A 125 -5.81 -7.44 0.07
C GLN A 125 -6.01 -7.85 1.53
N ILE A 126 -6.88 -8.84 1.81
CA ILE A 126 -7.12 -9.34 3.16
C ILE A 126 -5.93 -10.19 3.57
N ARG A 127 -5.02 -9.65 4.39
CA ARG A 127 -3.86 -10.39 4.92
C ARG A 127 -4.28 -11.20 6.16
N VAL A 128 -3.77 -12.42 6.25
CA VAL A 128 -3.92 -13.35 7.37
C VAL A 128 -2.57 -13.52 8.06
#